data_AF-A0A956M9U3-F1
#
_entry.id   AF-A0A956M9U3-F1
#
_cell.length_a   1.000
_cell.length_b   1.000
_cell.length_c   1.000
_cell.angle_alpha   90.00
_cell.angle_beta   90.00
_cell.angle_gamma   90.00
#
_symmetry.space_group_name_H-M   'P 1'
#
loop_
_entity.id
_entity.type
_entity.pdbx_description
1 polymer ?
#
loop_
_entity_poly.entity_id
_entity_poly.type
_entity_poly.pdbx_seq_one_letter_code
_entity_poly.pdbx_strand_id
1 'polypeptide(L)'
;MESFSEMLQATYFDNTLWQYVLFLGTVVASIVVGRIFYYICKTQLRKLAAKSKTKLDDYLIDIIEEPLVLLIVSIGVWVGAMFLTLNTAGVKFFDNVVLVLLAMT
;
A
#
# COMPACT_ATOMS: atom_id res chain seq x y z
N MET A 1 -18.06 -7.58 28.84
CA MET A 1 -18.00 -8.05 27.45
C MET A 1 -19.01 -7.29 26.57
N GLU A 2 -20.19 -6.93 27.09
CA GLU A 2 -21.20 -6.09 26.38
C GLU A 2 -20.68 -4.71 25.93
N SER A 3 -19.90 -4.01 26.75
CA SER A 3 -19.32 -2.70 26.39
C SER A 3 -18.38 -2.75 25.17
N PHE A 4 -17.63 -3.84 24.96
CA PHE A 4 -16.71 -3.96 23.82
C PHE A 4 -17.47 -4.18 22.50
N SER A 5 -18.54 -4.95 22.53
CA SER A 5 -19.43 -5.13 21.37
C SER A 5 -20.16 -3.84 21.01
N GLU A 6 -20.59 -3.04 21.98
CA GLU A 6 -21.20 -1.73 21.73
C GLU A 6 -20.22 -0.75 21.09
N MET A 7 -18.96 -0.72 21.56
CA MET A 7 -17.92 0.11 20.94
C MET A 7 -17.62 -0.31 19.49
N LEU A 8 -17.64 -1.61 19.19
CA LEU A 8 -17.45 -2.13 17.83
C LEU A 8 -18.59 -1.76 16.87
N GLN A 9 -19.81 -1.65 17.38
CA GLN A 9 -21.01 -1.30 16.61
C GLN A 9 -21.26 0.20 16.52
N ALA A 10 -20.66 0.99 17.42
CA ALA A 10 -20.70 2.45 17.36
C ALA A 10 -20.09 2.95 16.03
N THR A 11 -20.85 3.77 15.32
CA THR A 11 -20.43 4.36 14.05
C THR A 11 -19.74 5.71 14.29
N TYR A 12 -18.55 5.86 13.71
CA TYR A 12 -17.75 7.07 13.69
C TYR A 12 -17.51 7.47 12.24
N PHE A 13 -18.03 8.63 11.82
CA PHE A 13 -18.01 9.07 10.42
C PHE A 13 -18.57 8.00 9.47
N ASP A 14 -19.76 7.48 9.79
CA ASP A 14 -20.45 6.41 9.04
C ASP A 14 -19.69 5.07 8.95
N ASN A 15 -18.65 4.90 9.76
CA ASN A 15 -17.84 3.67 9.80
C ASN A 15 -17.76 3.07 11.20
N THR A 16 -17.86 1.76 11.28
CA THR A 16 -17.61 0.99 12.51
C THR A 16 -16.12 0.90 12.81
N LEU A 17 -15.75 0.67 14.08
CA LEU A 17 -14.35 0.42 14.46
C LEU A 17 -13.74 -0.75 13.66
N TRP A 18 -14.55 -1.76 13.33
CA TRP A 18 -14.11 -2.91 12.55
C TRP A 18 -13.64 -2.52 11.13
N GLN A 19 -14.32 -1.57 10.49
CA GLN A 19 -13.91 -1.09 9.16
C GLN A 19 -12.56 -0.37 9.19
N TYR A 20 -12.29 0.41 10.25
CA TYR A 20 -10.97 1.04 10.43
C TYR A 20 -9.87 0.01 10.70
N VAL A 21 -10.16 -1.05 11.45
CA VAL A 21 -9.22 -2.17 11.66
C VAL A 21 -8.92 -2.89 10.35
N LEU A 22 -9.93 -3.13 9.51
CA LEU A 22 -9.74 -3.71 8.18
C LEU A 22 -8.90 -2.79 7.28
N PHE A 23 -9.19 -1.50 7.25
CA PHE A 23 -8.40 -0.50 6.52
C PHE A 23 -6.93 -0.55 6.95
N LEU A 24 -6.65 -0.38 8.24
CA LEU A 24 -5.28 -0.42 8.75
C LEU A 24 -4.61 -1.78 8.50
N GLY A 25 -5.36 -2.88 8.62
CA GLY A 25 -4.89 -4.23 8.32
C GLY A 25 -4.41 -4.36 6.87
N THR A 26 -5.17 -3.83 5.90
CA THR A 26 -4.78 -3.85 4.49
C THR A 26 -3.56 -2.98 4.18
N VAL A 27 -3.43 -1.81 4.83
CA VAL A 27 -2.26 -0.94 4.69
C VAL A 27 -1.00 -1.62 5.25
N VAL A 28 -1.10 -2.22 6.43
CA VAL A 28 0.02 -2.96 7.01
C VAL A 28 0.39 -4.16 6.12
N ALA A 29 -0.61 -4.90 5.64
CA ALA A 29 -0.39 -6.03 4.75
C ALA A 29 0.31 -5.61 3.45
N SER A 30 -0.07 -4.47 2.85
CA SER A 30 0.55 -4.00 1.61
C SER A 30 1.99 -3.54 1.81
N ILE A 31 2.30 -2.90 2.94
CA ILE A 31 3.69 -2.56 3.29
C ILE A 31 4.54 -3.83 3.45
N VAL A 32 3.99 -4.87 4.10
CA VAL A 32 4.69 -6.15 4.25
C VAL A 32 4.92 -6.80 2.88
N VAL A 33 3.90 -6.83 2.01
CA VAL A 33 4.03 -7.36 0.64
C VAL A 33 5.04 -6.55 -0.17
N GLY A 34 5.02 -5.22 -0.08
CA GLY A 34 5.99 -4.35 -0.74
C GLY A 34 7.43 -4.63 -0.29
N ARG A 35 7.67 -4.83 1.00
CA ARG A 35 8.99 -5.22 1.52
C ARG A 35 9.43 -6.60 1.06
N ILE A 36 8.51 -7.57 1.02
CA ILE A 36 8.82 -8.91 0.51
C ILE A 36 9.18 -8.82 -0.98
N PHE A 37 8.42 -8.06 -1.76
CA PHE A 37 8.67 -7.84 -3.17
C PHE A 37 10.05 -7.20 -3.41
N TYR A 38 10.39 -6.14 -2.66
CA TYR A 38 11.73 -5.53 -2.66
C TYR A 38 12.82 -6.60 -2.42
N TYR A 39 12.67 -7.40 -1.35
CA TYR A 39 13.67 -8.43 -1.05
C TYR A 39 13.81 -9.47 -2.17
N ILE A 40 12.70 -9.89 -2.79
CA ILE A 40 12.69 -10.82 -3.91
C ILE A 40 13.35 -10.20 -5.14
N CYS A 41 12.99 -8.97 -5.52
CA CYS A 41 13.59 -8.26 -6.66
C CYS A 41 15.10 -8.16 -6.47
N LYS A 42 15.56 -7.65 -5.33
CA LYS A 42 16.98 -7.56 -5.01
C LYS A 42 17.72 -8.90 -5.10
N THR A 43 17.09 -9.99 -4.68
CA THR A 43 17.71 -11.32 -4.67
C THR A 43 17.71 -11.98 -6.05
N GLN A 44 16.61 -11.87 -6.79
CA GLN A 44 16.43 -12.52 -8.10
C GLN A 44 17.11 -11.73 -9.21
N LEU A 45 17.04 -10.40 -9.16
CA LEU A 45 17.70 -9.52 -10.11
C LEU A 45 19.22 -9.56 -9.95
N ARG A 46 19.76 -9.69 -8.73
CA ARG A 46 21.19 -9.97 -8.54
C ARG A 46 21.65 -11.27 -9.19
N LYS A 47 20.83 -12.32 -9.18
CA LYS A 47 21.16 -13.60 -9.83
C LYS A 47 21.09 -13.50 -11.36
N LEU A 48 20.19 -12.67 -11.90
CA LEU A 48 20.08 -12.42 -13.33
C LEU A 48 21.16 -11.47 -13.84
N ALA A 49 21.46 -10.39 -13.10
CA ALA A 49 22.55 -9.46 -13.37
C ALA A 49 23.92 -10.12 -13.24
N ALA A 50 24.11 -11.12 -12.38
CA ALA A 50 25.33 -11.93 -12.37
C ALA A 50 25.58 -12.69 -13.70
N LYS A 51 24.55 -12.85 -14.54
CA LYS A 51 24.67 -13.39 -15.91
C LYS A 51 24.85 -12.30 -16.98
N SER A 52 24.54 -11.03 -16.72
CA SER A 52 24.75 -9.90 -17.66
C SER A 52 25.99 -9.09 -17.26
N LYS A 53 26.85 -8.73 -18.22
CA LYS A 53 28.15 -8.06 -17.94
C LYS A 53 28.03 -6.53 -17.73
N THR A 54 26.85 -5.98 -17.51
CA THR A 54 26.56 -4.56 -17.72
C THR A 54 26.05 -3.85 -16.46
N LYS A 55 26.85 -2.91 -15.93
CA LYS A 55 26.52 -2.05 -14.77
C LYS A 55 25.25 -1.17 -14.94
N LEU A 56 24.73 -1.08 -16.17
CA LEU A 56 23.51 -0.32 -16.47
C LEU A 56 22.24 -1.03 -16.00
N ASP A 57 22.21 -2.37 -16.01
CA ASP A 57 21.03 -3.13 -15.56
C ASP A 57 20.78 -2.92 -14.06
N ASP A 58 21.83 -2.99 -13.24
CA ASP A 58 21.72 -2.82 -11.79
C ASP A 58 21.12 -1.45 -11.42
N TYR A 59 21.51 -0.39 -12.13
CA TYR A 59 21.01 0.97 -11.87
C TYR A 59 19.57 1.16 -12.33
N LEU A 60 19.18 0.57 -13.46
CA LEU A 60 17.79 0.59 -13.94
C LEU A 60 16.85 -0.18 -13.01
N ILE A 61 17.33 -1.30 -12.47
CA ILE A 61 16.59 -2.12 -11.51
C ILE A 61 16.31 -1.32 -10.22
N ASP A 62 17.32 -0.67 -9.66
CA ASP A 62 17.15 0.13 -8.43
C ASP A 62 16.15 1.29 -8.65
N ILE A 63 16.18 1.95 -9.82
CA ILE A 63 15.23 3.02 -10.16
C ILE A 63 13.79 2.50 -10.26
N ILE A 64 13.58 1.28 -10.75
CA ILE A 64 12.23 0.71 -10.94
C ILE A 64 11.71 0.07 -9.65
N GLU A 65 12.60 -0.40 -8.78
CA GLU A 65 12.24 -1.08 -7.53
C GLU A 65 11.50 -0.14 -6.55
N GLU A 66 12.01 1.08 -6.34
CA GLU A 66 11.38 2.07 -5.47
C GLU A 66 9.93 2.44 -5.87
N PRO A 67 9.63 2.82 -7.13
CA PRO A 67 8.27 3.14 -7.55
C PRO A 67 7.34 1.92 -7.53
N LEU A 68 7.85 0.70 -7.75
CA LEU A 68 7.04 -0.51 -7.62
C LEU A 68 6.58 -0.75 -6.18
N VAL A 69 7.43 -0.53 -5.19
CA VAL A 69 7.04 -0.64 -3.77
C VAL A 69 5.96 0.39 -3.44
N LEU A 70 6.11 1.63 -3.92
CA LEU A 70 5.11 2.67 -3.74
C LEU A 70 3.76 2.30 -4.41
N LEU A 71 3.79 1.72 -5.60
CA LEU A 71 2.60 1.20 -6.29
C LEU A 71 1.90 0.12 -5.47
N ILE A 72 2.64 -0.85 -4.91
CA ILE A 72 2.06 -1.92 -4.09
C ILE A 72 1.38 -1.34 -2.84
N VAL A 73 2.05 -0.40 -2.16
CA VAL A 73 1.47 0.24 -0.97
C VAL A 73 0.23 1.06 -1.34
N SER A 74 0.28 1.80 -2.45
CA SER A 74 -0.84 2.61 -2.96
C SER A 74 -2.06 1.75 -3.29
N ILE A 75 -1.86 0.59 -3.93
CA ILE A 75 -2.93 -0.38 -4.20
C ILE A 75 -3.53 -0.88 -2.88
N GLY A 76 -2.70 -1.20 -1.89
CA GLY A 76 -3.20 -1.63 -0.58
C GLY A 76 -4.03 -0.58 0.14
N VAL A 77 -3.59 0.68 0.07
CA VAL A 77 -4.31 1.83 0.60
C VAL A 77 -5.66 1.97 -0.13
N TRP A 78 -5.68 1.91 -1.46
CA TRP A 78 -6.90 1.93 -2.26
C TRP A 78 -7.87 0.78 -1.93
N VAL A 79 -7.36 -0.45 -1.79
CA VAL A 79 -8.15 -1.61 -1.37
C VAL A 79 -8.71 -1.40 0.04
N GLY A 80 -7.90 -0.88 0.95
CA GLY A 80 -8.34 -0.51 2.29
C GLY A 80 -9.50 0.47 2.27
N ALA A 81 -9.41 1.52 1.44
CA ALA A 81 -10.42 2.56 1.38
C ALA A 81 -11.79 2.05 0.91
N MET A 82 -11.84 0.95 0.13
CA MET A 82 -13.11 0.31 -0.23
C MET A 82 -13.88 -0.26 0.97
N PHE A 83 -13.21 -0.51 2.10
CA PHE A 83 -13.87 -0.94 3.34
C PHE A 83 -14.45 0.24 4.14
N LEU A 84 -14.03 1.47 3.83
CA LEU A 84 -14.49 2.69 4.48
C LEU A 84 -15.58 3.39 3.66
N THR A 85 -16.64 3.80 4.32
CA THR A 85 -17.62 4.75 3.80
C THR A 85 -17.05 6.16 3.92
N LEU A 86 -16.49 6.68 2.85
CA LEU A 86 -15.95 8.05 2.81
C LEU A 86 -17.01 9.02 2.30
N ASN A 87 -17.14 10.18 2.95
CA ASN A 87 -17.92 11.28 2.40
C ASN A 87 -17.22 11.89 1.18
N THR A 88 -17.88 12.81 0.47
CA THR A 88 -17.37 13.44 -0.75
C THR A 88 -16.03 14.17 -0.57
N ALA A 89 -15.74 14.68 0.63
CA ALA A 89 -14.45 15.29 0.94
C ALA A 89 -13.35 14.24 1.16
N GLY A 90 -13.68 13.13 1.84
CA GLY A 90 -12.78 12.00 2.04
C GLY A 90 -12.37 11.34 0.72
N VAL A 91 -13.33 11.14 -0.20
CA VAL A 91 -13.04 10.60 -1.55
C VAL A 91 -12.10 11.52 -2.32
N LYS A 92 -12.40 12.84 -2.37
CA LYS A 92 -11.53 13.80 -3.06
C LYS A 92 -10.13 13.88 -2.46
N PHE A 93 -10.02 13.83 -1.13
CA PHE A 93 -8.71 13.79 -0.46
C PHE A 93 -7.94 12.54 -0.88
N PHE A 94 -8.61 11.39 -0.89
CA PHE A 94 -8.02 10.11 -1.25
C PHE A 94 -7.53 10.09 -2.71
N ASP A 95 -8.37 10.54 -3.64
CA ASP A 95 -8.02 10.64 -5.05
C ASP A 95 -6.81 11.56 -5.27
N ASN A 96 -6.74 12.68 -4.57
CA ASN A 96 -5.59 13.59 -4.64
C ASN A 96 -4.31 12.97 -4.08
N VAL A 97 -4.39 12.22 -2.98
CA VAL A 97 -3.22 11.53 -2.41
C VAL A 97 -2.68 10.49 -3.39
N VAL A 98 -3.57 9.66 -3.97
CA VAL A 98 -3.18 8.66 -4.97
C VAL A 98 -2.58 9.33 -6.20
N LEU A 99 -3.19 10.42 -6.69
CA LEU A 99 -2.68 11.18 -7.83
C LEU A 99 -1.29 11.76 -7.57
N VAL A 100 -1.05 12.35 -6.40
CA VAL A 100 0.27 12.90 -6.03
C VAL A 100 1.31 11.79 -5.94
N LEU A 101 0.98 10.66 -5.33
CA LEU A 101 1.90 9.53 -5.23
C LEU A 101 2.30 9.00 -6.62
N LEU A 102 1.34 8.86 -7.53
CA LEU A 102 1.60 8.46 -8.92
C LEU A 102 2.36 9.53 -9.73
N ALA A 103 2.16 10.81 -9.43
CA ALA A 103 2.89 11.89 -10.08
C ALA A 103 4.35 12.00 -9.60
N MET A 104 4.69 11.43 -8.44
CA MET A 104 6.03 11.44 -7.85
C MET A 104 6.89 10.24 -8.25
N THR A 105 6.28 9.15 -8.74
CA THR A 105 6.94 7.98 -9.32
C THR A 105 7.26 8.18 -10.79
#